data_AF-Q4U9G8-F1
#
_entry.id   AF-Q4U9G8-F1
#
_cell.length_a   1.000
_cell.length_b   1.000
_cell.length_c   1.000
_cell.angle_alpha   90.00
_cell.angle_beta   90.00
_cell.angle_gamma   90.00
#
_symmetry.space_group_name_H-M   'P 1'
#
loop_
_entity.id
_entity.type
_entity.pdbx_description
1 polymer ?
#
loop_
_entity_poly.entity_id
_entity_poly.type
_entity_poly.pdbx_seq_one_letter_code
_entity_poly.pdbx_strand_id
1 'polypeptide(L)'
;MYDSKIFKKLLYKNAGVIMLGTFVSNNIITLRWVNEDSMAPILCPSPNFRVLVLRATKYHKNDVIMYNNPNTGKESYGRLTSFNTSQQIASMANNIPSGHCWVENDNPRSDSDDSNKFGPVSFSIHFVLNHINI
;
A
#
# COMPACT_ATOMS: atom_id res chain seq x y z
N MET A 1 -34.12 11.27 28.65
CA MET A 1 -32.88 11.60 29.37
C MET A 1 -32.10 10.29 29.54
N TYR A 2 -31.23 9.96 28.58
CA TYR A 2 -30.51 8.67 28.56
C TYR A 2 -29.47 8.62 29.68
N ASP A 3 -29.50 7.56 30.48
CA ASP A 3 -28.65 7.42 31.66
C ASP A 3 -27.19 7.16 31.26
N SER A 4 -26.41 8.25 31.24
CA SER A 4 -24.98 8.26 30.92
C SER A 4 -24.14 7.35 31.82
N LYS A 5 -24.64 6.92 32.98
CA LYS A 5 -23.92 6.02 33.89
C LYS A 5 -23.86 4.60 33.36
N ILE A 6 -24.94 4.11 32.74
CA ILE A 6 -25.00 2.75 32.16
C ILE A 6 -24.08 2.66 30.95
N PHE A 7 -24.11 3.68 30.09
CA PHE A 7 -23.28 3.72 28.89
C PHE A 7 -21.79 3.79 29.23
N LYS A 8 -21.39 4.63 30.21
CA LYS A 8 -20.01 4.67 30.71
C LYS A 8 -19.58 3.34 31.31
N LYS A 9 -20.43 2.68 32.10
CA LYS A 9 -20.11 1.39 32.72
C LYS A 9 -19.90 0.28 31.69
N LEU A 10 -20.70 0.28 30.61
CA LEU A 10 -20.54 -0.65 29.49
C LEU A 10 -19.26 -0.35 28.68
N LEU A 11 -18.95 0.94 28.47
CA LEU A 11 -17.74 1.38 27.76
C LEU A 11 -16.47 0.97 28.52
N TYR A 12 -16.41 1.20 29.84
CA TYR A 12 -15.26 0.83 30.66
C TYR A 12 -15.06 -0.68 30.77
N LYS A 13 -16.15 -1.46 30.80
CA LYS A 13 -16.08 -2.92 30.92
C LYS A 13 -15.56 -3.60 29.64
N ASN A 14 -15.84 -3.00 28.48
CA ASN A 14 -15.42 -3.50 27.18
C ASN A 14 -14.32 -2.67 26.52
N ALA A 15 -13.76 -1.66 27.23
CA ALA A 15 -12.77 -0.74 26.69
C ALA A 15 -11.55 -1.47 26.13
N GLY A 16 -11.08 -2.53 26.79
CA GLY A 16 -9.97 -3.36 26.32
C GLY A 16 -10.27 -4.05 24.99
N VAL A 17 -11.48 -4.60 24.81
CA VAL A 17 -11.91 -5.27 23.57
C VAL A 17 -12.18 -4.26 22.45
N ILE A 18 -12.76 -3.10 22.78
CA ILE A 18 -12.99 -2.02 21.83
C ILE A 18 -11.65 -1.44 21.35
N MET A 19 -10.69 -1.21 22.25
CA MET A 19 -9.34 -0.74 21.90
C MET A 19 -8.54 -1.78 21.11
N LEU A 20 -8.67 -3.07 21.45
CA LEU A 20 -8.05 -4.15 20.66
C LEU A 20 -8.68 -4.24 19.26
N GLY A 21 -10.01 -4.10 19.17
CA GLY A 21 -10.75 -4.09 17.91
C GLY A 21 -10.41 -2.90 17.00
N THR A 22 -10.26 -1.70 17.56
CA THR A 22 -9.82 -0.51 16.80
C THR A 22 -8.35 -0.55 16.43
N PHE A 23 -7.51 -1.22 17.22
CA PHE A 23 -6.09 -1.41 16.89
C PHE A 23 -5.91 -2.40 15.72
N VAL A 24 -6.70 -3.49 15.71
CA VAL A 24 -6.71 -4.48 14.61
C VAL A 24 -7.34 -3.90 13.33
N SER A 25 -8.28 -2.95 13.41
CA SER A 25 -8.91 -2.37 12.22
C SER A 25 -7.98 -1.47 11.38
N ASN A 26 -6.91 -0.94 11.98
CA ASN A 26 -6.10 0.09 11.33
C ASN A 26 -4.89 -0.43 10.56
N ASN A 27 -4.49 -1.69 10.79
CA ASN A 27 -3.33 -2.29 10.14
C ASN A 27 -3.74 -3.60 9.47
N ILE A 28 -4.26 -3.49 8.25
CA ILE A 28 -4.56 -4.67 7.43
C ILE A 28 -3.23 -5.21 6.90
N ILE A 29 -2.92 -6.44 7.32
CA ILE A 29 -1.81 -7.24 6.82
C ILE A 29 -2.39 -8.31 5.90
N THR A 30 -1.97 -8.37 4.64
CA THR A 30 -2.38 -9.41 3.71
C THR A 30 -1.18 -10.14 3.14
N LEU A 31 -1.35 -11.43 2.83
CA LEU A 31 -0.38 -12.17 2.03
C LEU A 31 -0.79 -12.08 0.56
N ARG A 32 0.19 -11.84 -0.32
CA ARG A 32 -0.02 -11.72 -1.77
C ARG A 32 1.01 -12.51 -2.55
N TRP A 33 0.58 -12.95 -3.74
CA TRP A 33 1.44 -13.63 -4.69
C TRP A 33 2.18 -12.61 -5.56
N VAL A 34 3.42 -12.94 -5.90
CA VAL A 34 4.20 -12.19 -6.90
C VAL A 34 4.18 -13.01 -8.18
N ASN A 35 3.45 -12.51 -9.18
CA ASN A 35 3.27 -13.18 -10.47
C ASN A 35 4.11 -12.56 -11.59
N GLU A 36 4.68 -11.38 -11.35
CA GLU A 36 5.43 -10.58 -12.33
C GLU A 36 6.88 -10.40 -11.87
N ASP A 37 7.78 -10.14 -12.80
CA ASP A 37 9.20 -9.91 -12.55
C ASP A 37 9.59 -8.42 -12.59
N SER A 38 8.60 -7.51 -12.58
CA SER A 38 8.78 -6.05 -12.63
C SER A 38 9.71 -5.52 -11.56
N MET A 39 9.72 -6.18 -10.41
CA MET A 39 10.49 -5.81 -9.22
C MET A 39 11.69 -6.74 -8.96
N ALA A 40 12.07 -7.57 -9.93
CA ALA A 40 13.29 -8.36 -9.82
C ALA A 40 14.53 -7.43 -9.78
N PRO A 41 15.55 -7.74 -8.96
CA PRO A 41 15.75 -8.98 -8.19
C PRO A 41 15.13 -8.96 -6.78
N ILE A 42 14.42 -7.88 -6.40
CA ILE A 42 13.93 -7.69 -5.02
C ILE A 42 12.68 -8.52 -4.77
N LEU A 43 11.74 -8.51 -5.71
CA LEU A 43 10.60 -9.42 -5.73
C LEU A 43 10.67 -10.26 -7.01
N CYS A 44 10.94 -11.54 -6.87
CA CYS A 44 10.98 -12.48 -7.97
C CYS A 44 9.72 -13.36 -7.96
N PRO A 45 9.11 -13.60 -9.13
CA PRO A 45 7.96 -14.47 -9.21
C PRO A 45 8.38 -15.91 -8.88
N SER A 46 7.67 -16.53 -7.95
CA SER A 46 7.88 -17.93 -7.59
C SER A 46 6.61 -18.53 -7.01
N PRO A 47 6.27 -19.78 -7.36
CA PRO A 47 5.04 -20.45 -6.92
C PRO A 47 4.97 -20.68 -5.41
N ASN A 48 6.09 -20.55 -4.69
CA ASN A 48 6.14 -20.66 -3.24
C ASN A 48 6.43 -19.33 -2.55
N PHE A 49 6.60 -18.26 -3.31
CA PHE A 49 6.98 -16.96 -2.77
C PHE A 49 5.75 -16.08 -2.56
N ARG A 50 5.55 -15.67 -1.31
CA ARG A 50 4.50 -14.74 -0.92
C ARG A 50 5.13 -13.52 -0.28
N VAL A 51 4.52 -12.38 -0.52
CA VAL A 51 4.91 -11.13 0.09
C VAL A 51 3.88 -10.72 1.13
N LEU A 52 4.37 -10.15 2.22
CA LEU A 52 3.52 -9.54 3.23
C LEU A 52 3.21 -8.12 2.79
N VAL A 53 1.93 -7.79 2.70
CA VAL A 53 1.45 -6.48 2.28
C VAL A 53 0.78 -5.79 3.46
N LEU A 54 1.37 -4.69 3.91
CA LEU A 54 0.86 -3.83 4.97
C LEU A 54 0.15 -2.62 4.40
N ARG A 55 -1.04 -2.29 4.90
CA ARG A 55 -1.60 -0.96 4.67
C ARG A 55 -0.84 0.07 5.51
N ALA A 56 0.04 0.87 4.92
CA ALA A 56 0.72 1.95 5.64
C ALA A 56 -0.07 3.26 5.59
N THR A 57 0.16 4.09 6.59
CA THR A 57 -0.47 5.42 6.74
C THR A 57 0.42 6.55 6.21
N LYS A 58 1.69 6.26 5.92
CA LYS A 58 2.68 7.20 5.39
C LYS A 58 3.53 6.50 4.32
N TYR A 59 3.91 7.26 3.29
CA TYR A 59 4.68 6.79 2.14
C TYR A 59 6.06 7.45 2.13
N HIS A 60 7.09 6.70 1.77
CA HIS A 60 8.43 7.23 1.57
C HIS A 60 8.91 6.93 0.16
N LYS A 61 9.75 7.83 -0.36
CA LYS A 61 10.43 7.59 -1.63
C LYS A 61 11.24 6.30 -1.53
N ASN A 62 11.18 5.50 -2.58
CA ASN A 62 11.76 4.16 -2.74
C ASN A 62 11.02 3.02 -2.01
N ASP A 63 9.85 3.26 -1.40
CA ASP A 63 9.03 2.15 -0.92
C ASP A 63 8.58 1.26 -2.09
N VAL A 64 8.47 -0.06 -1.85
CA VAL A 64 7.84 -0.98 -2.80
C VAL A 64 6.36 -1.07 -2.46
N ILE A 65 5.53 -0.74 -3.44
CA ILE A 65 4.08 -0.63 -3.24
C ILE A 65 3.33 -1.57 -4.18
N MET A 66 2.17 -2.04 -3.71
CA MET A 66 1.24 -2.81 -4.52
C MET A 66 0.11 -1.91 -4.99
N TYR A 67 -0.03 -1.75 -6.30
CA TYR A 67 -1.03 -0.90 -6.93
C TYR A 67 -1.89 -1.71 -7.89
N ASN A 68 -3.05 -1.13 -8.25
CA ASN A 68 -3.85 -1.68 -9.33
C ASN A 68 -3.38 -1.09 -10.66
N ASN A 69 -2.88 -1.93 -11.55
CA ASN A 69 -2.33 -1.51 -12.83
C ASN A 69 -3.44 -0.91 -13.72
N PRO A 70 -3.32 0.36 -14.18
CA PRO A 70 -4.36 1.00 -14.97
C PRO A 70 -4.64 0.32 -16.31
N ASN A 71 -3.62 -0.31 -16.92
CA ASN A 71 -3.74 -0.94 -18.24
C ASN A 71 -4.38 -2.32 -18.16
N THR A 72 -4.09 -3.09 -17.09
CA THR A 72 -4.54 -4.49 -16.96
C THR A 72 -5.65 -4.70 -15.94
N GLY A 73 -5.84 -3.77 -15.00
CA GLY A 73 -6.75 -3.89 -13.87
C GLY A 73 -6.33 -4.95 -12.84
N LYS A 74 -5.08 -5.43 -12.89
CA LYS A 74 -4.54 -6.44 -11.97
C LYS A 74 -3.62 -5.80 -10.91
N GLU A 75 -3.45 -6.48 -9.79
CA GLU A 75 -2.45 -6.11 -8.77
C GLU A 75 -1.04 -6.25 -9.37
N SER A 76 -0.27 -5.16 -9.35
CA SER A 76 1.14 -5.11 -9.76
C SER A 76 1.99 -4.45 -8.67
N TYR A 77 3.30 -4.56 -8.79
CA TYR A 77 4.27 -4.02 -7.84
C TYR A 77 5.23 -3.06 -8.52
N GLY A 78 5.57 -1.96 -7.84
CA GLY A 78 6.45 -0.92 -8.36
C GLY A 78 7.19 -0.18 -7.25
N ARG A 79 8.32 0.45 -7.57
CA ARG A 79 9.06 1.32 -6.66
C ARG A 79 8.50 2.74 -6.72
N LEU A 80 8.13 3.27 -5.57
CA LEU A 80 7.61 4.63 -5.42
C LEU A 80 8.72 5.68 -5.63
N THR A 81 8.75 6.37 -6.76
CA THR A 81 9.83 7.35 -7.05
C THR A 81 9.45 8.79 -6.75
N SER A 82 8.18 9.14 -6.95
CA SER A 82 7.62 10.46 -6.64
C SER A 82 6.15 10.35 -6.29
N PHE A 83 5.62 11.28 -5.50
CA PHE A 83 4.20 11.28 -5.13
C PHE A 83 3.70 12.61 -4.63
N ASN A 84 2.38 12.80 -4.69
CA ASN A 84 1.71 14.01 -4.23
C ASN A 84 0.63 13.67 -3.19
N THR A 85 1.02 13.75 -1.91
CA THR A 85 0.05 13.79 -0.82
C THR A 85 -0.52 15.20 -0.76
N SER A 86 -1.83 15.36 -0.59
CA SER A 86 -2.54 16.66 -0.52
C SER A 86 -1.95 17.72 0.44
N GLN A 87 -1.03 17.34 1.32
CA GLN A 87 -0.32 18.22 2.26
C GLN A 87 1.02 18.79 1.75
N GLN A 88 1.58 18.28 0.64
CA GLN A 88 2.77 18.85 0.03
C GLN A 88 2.36 19.89 -1.01
N ILE A 89 2.78 21.14 -0.80
CA ILE A 89 2.68 22.21 -1.81
C ILE A 89 3.35 21.68 -3.07
N ALA A 90 2.56 21.58 -4.16
CA ALA A 90 2.91 20.92 -5.40
C ALA A 90 4.34 21.25 -5.84
N SER A 91 5.30 20.35 -5.57
CA SER A 91 6.59 20.41 -6.23
C SER A 91 6.32 20.00 -7.68
N MET A 92 6.62 20.89 -8.63
CA MET A 92 6.40 20.73 -10.07
C MET A 92 7.20 19.58 -10.73
N ALA A 93 7.71 18.63 -9.95
CA ALA A 93 8.39 17.45 -10.44
C ALA A 93 7.35 16.40 -10.85
N ASN A 94 6.96 16.46 -12.12
CA ASN A 94 5.99 15.61 -12.81
C ASN A 94 4.56 15.96 -12.41
N ASN A 95 3.66 16.17 -13.38
CA ASN A 95 2.25 16.54 -13.16
C ASN A 95 1.45 15.42 -12.45
N ILE A 96 1.83 15.06 -11.22
CA ILE A 96 1.23 14.00 -10.40
C ILE A 96 0.08 14.64 -9.63
N PRO A 97 -1.18 14.25 -9.91
CA PRO A 97 -2.32 14.78 -9.20
C PRO A 97 -2.26 14.45 -7.70
N SER A 98 -2.88 15.28 -6.88
CA SER A 98 -3.07 14.96 -5.47
C SER A 98 -3.73 13.58 -5.32
N GLY A 99 -3.25 12.78 -4.39
CA GLY A 99 -3.76 11.43 -4.21
C GLY A 99 -3.15 10.40 -5.17
N HIS A 100 -2.12 10.76 -5.94
CA HIS A 100 -1.44 9.89 -6.88
C HIS A 100 0.07 9.82 -6.62
N CYS A 101 0.69 8.81 -7.21
CA CYS A 101 2.11 8.56 -7.17
C CYS A 101 2.65 8.07 -8.51
N TRP A 102 3.97 8.12 -8.63
CA TRP A 102 4.73 7.60 -9.75
C TRP A 102 5.48 6.36 -9.30
N VAL A 103 5.34 5.28 -10.07
CA VAL A 103 5.97 4.00 -9.81
C VAL A 103 6.83 3.58 -10.99
N GLU A 104 8.00 3.04 -10.69
CA GLU A 104 8.94 2.53 -11.68
C GLU A 104 9.31 1.09 -11.36
N ASN A 105 9.57 0.31 -12.40
CA ASN A 105 10.03 -1.06 -12.26
C ASN A 105 11.52 -1.09 -11.93
N ASP A 106 11.93 -1.97 -11.02
CA ASP A 106 13.36 -2.21 -10.77
C ASP A 106 14.01 -3.02 -11.89
N ASN A 107 13.22 -3.87 -12.56
CA ASN A 107 13.68 -4.70 -13.66
C ASN A 107 13.43 -3.99 -15.00
N PRO A 108 14.45 -3.42 -15.65
CA PRO A 108 14.30 -2.73 -16.93
C PRO A 108 14.02 -3.67 -18.11
N ARG A 109 14.12 -4.99 -17.90
CA ARG A 109 13.82 -6.02 -18.91
C ARG A 109 12.43 -6.62 -18.76
N SER A 110 11.70 -6.27 -17.69
CA SER A 110 10.33 -6.76 -17.52
C SER A 110 9.43 -6.21 -18.61
N ASP A 111 8.51 -7.04 -19.09
CA ASP A 111 7.48 -6.62 -20.05
C ASP A 111 6.35 -5.83 -19.37
N SER A 112 6.28 -5.82 -18.03
CA SER A 112 5.28 -5.06 -17.27
C SER A 112 5.46 -3.55 -17.49
N ASP A 113 4.35 -2.87 -17.74
CA ASP A 113 4.32 -1.42 -17.83
C ASP A 113 4.48 -0.77 -16.44
N ASP A 114 5.08 0.41 -16.39
CA ASP A 114 5.18 1.28 -15.21
C ASP A 114 4.62 2.69 -15.50
N SER A 115 4.79 3.63 -14.57
CA SER A 115 4.28 4.99 -14.73
C SER A 115 4.85 5.72 -15.94
N ASN A 116 5.98 5.30 -16.51
CA ASN A 116 6.48 5.90 -17.76
C ASN A 116 5.55 5.61 -18.95
N LYS A 117 4.76 4.54 -18.89
CA LYS A 117 3.80 4.20 -19.95
C LYS A 117 2.36 4.63 -19.63
N PHE A 118 1.87 4.40 -18.41
CA PHE A 118 0.48 4.70 -18.04
C PHE A 118 0.30 5.99 -17.22
N GLY A 119 1.39 6.63 -16.79
CA GLY A 119 1.36 7.83 -15.97
C GLY A 119 1.15 7.59 -14.46
N PRO A 120 0.66 8.58 -13.72
CA PRO A 120 0.48 8.48 -12.27
C PRO A 120 -0.60 7.47 -11.86
N VAL A 121 -0.38 6.77 -10.76
CA VAL A 121 -1.32 5.80 -10.16
C VAL A 121 -1.89 6.31 -8.84
N SER A 122 -3.19 6.08 -8.61
CA SER A 122 -3.88 6.50 -7.38
C SER A 122 -3.36 5.72 -6.15
N PHE A 123 -3.24 6.39 -5.00
CA PHE A 123 -2.91 5.82 -3.68
C PHE A 123 -3.98 4.89 -3.08
N SER A 124 -4.79 4.21 -3.89
CA SER A 124 -5.71 3.16 -3.43
C SER A 124 -4.95 1.89 -2.93
N ILE A 125 -3.74 2.07 -2.42
CA ILE A 125 -2.57 1.18 -2.45
C ILE A 125 -2.32 0.57 -1.08
N HIS A 126 -1.86 -0.68 -1.09
CA HIS A 126 -1.34 -1.40 0.07
C HIS A 126 0.18 -1.58 -0.14
N PHE A 127 1.01 -1.51 0.90
CA PHE A 127 2.49 -1.57 0.79
C PHE A 127 3.00 -2.97 0.93
N VAL A 128 4.13 -3.31 0.32
CA VAL A 128 4.81 -4.59 0.56
C VAL A 128 5.93 -4.40 1.60
N LEU A 129 5.94 -5.22 2.65
CA LEU A 129 7.14 -5.44 3.46
C LEU A 129 7.88 -6.69 2.98
N ASN A 130 9.20 -6.55 2.94
CA ASN A 130 10.10 -7.59 2.48
C ASN A 130 10.06 -8.86 3.34
N HIS A 131 10.03 -9.98 2.60
CA HIS A 131 10.59 -11.29 2.89
C HIS A 131 10.24 -11.92 4.26
N ILE A 132 9.22 -12.78 4.26
CA ILE A 132 9.10 -13.82 5.27
C ILE A 132 9.18 -15.15 4.53
N ASN A 133 10.30 -15.86 4.68
CA ASN A 133 10.34 -17.29 4.41
C ASN A 133 9.53 -17.95 5.53
N ILE A 134 8.28 -18.29 5.26
CA ILE A 134 7.46 -19.16 6.13
C ILE A 134 7.66 -20.59 5.67
#